data_AF-A0A699TQQ2-F1
#
_entry.id   AF-A0A699TQQ2-F1
#
_cell.length_a   1.000
_cell.length_b   1.000
_cell.length_c   1.000
_cell.angle_alpha   90.00
_cell.angle_beta   90.00
_cell.angle_gamma   90.00
#
_symmetry.space_group_name_H-M   'P 1'
#
loop_
_entity.id
_entity.type
_entity.pdbx_description
1 polymer ?
#
loop_
_entity_poly.entity_id
_entity_poly.type
_entity_poly.pdbx_seq_one_letter_code
_entity_poly.pdbx_strand_id
1 'polypeptide(L)' 'MRQRRWIELLSGYDCEIRYHPGKANVVADALSRKEREKPLRVRSLVITDHKDLMQQILEAQVESLEEGNV' A
#
# COMPACT_ATOMS: atom_id res chain seq x y z
N MET A 1 -3.39 14.27 21.94
CA MET A 1 -2.26 13.75 21.13
C MET A 1 -2.55 13.60 19.62
N ARG A 2 -3.80 13.40 19.14
CA ARG A 2 -4.07 13.24 17.69
C ARG A 2 -3.78 14.49 16.85
N GLN A 3 -4.16 15.68 17.31
CA GLN A 3 -3.97 16.93 16.56
C GLN A 3 -2.51 17.23 16.23
N ARG A 4 -1.59 17.02 17.17
CA ARG A 4 -0.15 17.25 16.96
C ARG A 4 0.42 16.40 15.82
N ARG A 5 0.03 15.12 15.75
CA ARG A 5 0.43 14.21 14.67
C ARG A 5 -0.11 14.66 13.31
N TRP A 6 -1.32 15.23 13.27
CA TRP A 6 -1.88 15.78 12.03
C TRP A 6 -1.14 17.02 11.56
N ILE A 7 -0.71 17.89 12.47
CA ILE A 7 0.06 19.10 12.12
C ILE A 7 1.42 18.71 11.54
N GLU A 8 2.13 17.77 12.17
CA GLU A 8 3.42 17.25 11.68
C GLU A 8 3.29 16.59 10.29
N LEU A 9 2.17 15.91 10.02
CA LEU A 9 1.89 15.34 8.71
C LEU A 9 1.63 16.43 7.66
N LEU A 10 0.80 17.42 7.98
CA LEU A 10 0.39 18.48 7.06
C LEU A 10 1.55 19.42 6.70
N SER A 11 2.55 19.60 7.59
CA SER A 11 3.72 20.43 7.29
C SER A 11 4.57 19.94 6.13
N GLY A 12 4.42 18.67 5.71
CA GLY A 12 5.10 18.12 4.54
C GLY A 12 4.40 18.41 3.21
N TYR A 13 3.23 19.03 3.22
CA TYR A 13 2.44 19.32 2.04
C TYR A 13 2.25 20.83 1.88
N ASP A 14 2.36 21.34 0.65
CA ASP A 14 1.97 22.71 0.32
C ASP A 14 0.44 22.80 0.23
N CYS A 15 -0.19 22.93 1.40
CA CYS A 15 -1.64 23.01 1.51
C CYS A 15 -2.08 24.06 2.55
N GLU A 16 -3.13 24.80 2.23
CA GLU A 16 -3.71 25.81 3.12
C GLU A 16 -4.99 25.27 3.77
N ILE A 17 -5.09 25.36 5.10
CA ILE A 17 -6.28 24.91 5.83
C ILE A 17 -7.33 26.02 5.78
N ARG A 18 -8.33 25.87 4.90
CA ARG A 18 -9.46 26.79 4.76
C ARG A 18 -10.77 26.16 5.24
N TYR A 19 -11.50 26.87 6.09
CA TYR A 19 -12.83 26.45 6.52
C TYR A 19 -13.87 26.79 5.45
N HIS A 20 -14.69 25.80 5.09
CA HIS A 20 -15.79 25.99 4.14
C HIS A 20 -17.12 25.51 4.75
N PRO A 21 -18.16 26.36 4.75
CA PRO A 21 -19.48 25.99 5.24
C PRO A 21 -20.19 25.03 4.28
N GLY A 22 -21.16 24.28 4.81
CA GLY A 22 -21.63 22.97 4.32
C GLY A 22 -21.94 22.79 2.82
N LYS A 23 -22.27 23.84 2.07
CA LYS A 23 -22.52 23.73 0.61
C LYS A 23 -21.27 23.28 -0.17
N ALA A 24 -20.08 23.63 0.30
CA ALA A 24 -18.83 23.18 -0.32
C ALA A 24 -18.48 21.71 -0.01
N ASN A 25 -19.06 21.15 1.06
CA ASN A 25 -18.74 19.81 1.54
C ASN A 25 -19.59 18.72 0.88
N VAL A 26 -20.56 19.08 0.02
CA VAL A 26 -21.48 18.13 -0.62
C VAL A 26 -20.75 16.98 -1.33
N VAL A 27 -19.65 17.30 -2.02
CA VAL A 27 -18.83 16.28 -2.71
C VAL A 27 -18.11 15.38 -1.70
N ALA A 28 -17.49 15.95 -0.67
CA ALA A 28 -16.79 15.20 0.36
C ALA A 28 -17.74 14.29 1.15
N ASP A 29 -18.93 14.78 1.51
CA ASP A 29 -19.97 14.04 2.22
C ASP A 29 -20.52 12.90 1.36
N ALA A 30 -20.75 13.14 0.07
CA ALA A 30 -21.19 12.10 -0.86
C ALA A 30 -20.14 11.00 -1.01
N LEU A 31 -18.86 11.37 -1.14
CA LEU A 31 -17.76 10.40 -1.26
C LEU A 31 -17.50 9.64 0.04
N SER A 32 -17.63 10.28 1.20
CA SER A 32 -17.45 9.64 2.50
C SER A 32 -18.50 8.56 2.78
N ARG A 33 -19.69 8.69 2.19
CA ARG A 33 -20.80 7.74 2.34
C ARG A 33 -20.77 6.62 1.29
N LYS A 34 -19.98 6.76 0.24
CA LYS A 34 -19.86 5.74 -0.79
C LYS A 34 -19.17 4.51 -0.18
N GLU A 35 -19.84 3.36 -0.24
CA GLU A 35 -19.23 2.09 0.17
C GLU A 35 -17.94 1.90 -0.63
N ARG A 36 -16.81 1.73 0.08
CA ARG A 36 -15.57 1.34 -0.58
C ARG A 36 -15.81 -0.07 -1.10
N GLU A 37 -15.84 -0.24 -2.42
CA GLU A 37 -15.78 -1.56 -3.02
C GLU A 37 -14.65 -2.32 -2.33
N LYS A 38 -14.99 -3.47 -1.74
CA LYS A 38 -13.99 -4.29 -1.05
C LYS A 38 -12.88 -4.53 -2.08
N PRO A 39 -11.64 -4.12 -1.81
CA PRO A 39 -10.55 -4.42 -2.74
C PRO A 39 -10.61 -5.93 -2.97
N LEU A 40 -10.61 -6.33 -4.24
CA LEU A 40 -10.60 -7.74 -4.61
C LEU A 40 -9.38 -8.36 -3.92
N ARG A 41 -9.62 -9.02 -2.79
CA ARG A 41 -8.59 -9.78 -2.09
C ARG A 41 -8.37 -11.01 -2.94
N VAL A 42 -7.41 -10.92 -3.86
CA VAL A 42 -6.88 -12.09 -4.54
C VAL A 42 -6.32 -12.99 -3.45
N ARG A 43 -7.08 -14.02 -3.07
CA ARG A 43 -6.53 -15.11 -2.28
C ARG A 43 -5.56 -15.80 -3.22
N SER A 44 -4.28 -15.90 -2.85
CA SER A 44 -3.36 -16.77 -3.57
C SER A 44 -3.94 -18.18 -3.46
N LEU A 45 -4.57 -18.67 -4.53
CA LEU A 45 -4.80 -20.10 -4.69
C LEU A 45 -3.40 -20.70 -4.68
N VAL A 46 -3.11 -21.57 -3.70
CA VAL A 46 -1.80 -22.21 -3.52
C VAL A 46 -1.31 -22.66 -4.89
N ILE A 47 -0.33 -21.94 -5.44
CA ILE A 47 0.22 -22.21 -6.76
C ILE A 47 1.06 -23.47 -6.57
N THR A 48 0.48 -24.62 -6.89
CA THR A 48 1.17 -25.93 -6.86
C THR A 48 2.42 -25.93 -7.72
N ASP A 49 2.51 -25.04 -8.71
CA ASP A 49 3.67 -24.85 -9.58
C ASP A 49 4.80 -24.00 -8.94
N HIS A 50 4.52 -23.26 -7.86
CA HIS A 50 5.50 -22.33 -7.28
C HIS A 50 6.58 -23.03 -6.44
N LYS A 51 6.33 -24.25 -5.96
CA LYS A 51 7.38 -25.01 -5.24
C LYS A 51 8.59 -25.25 -6.13
N ASP A 52 8.34 -25.62 -7.37
CA ASP A 52 9.39 -25.87 -8.36
C ASP A 52 10.13 -24.57 -8.73
N LEU A 53 9.39 -23.47 -8.96
CA LEU A 53 10.00 -22.17 -9.23
C LEU A 53 10.79 -21.59 -8.03
N MET A 54 10.28 -21.72 -6.81
CA MET A 54 11.02 -21.30 -5.61
C MET A 54 12.29 -22.13 -5.42
N GLN A 55 12.21 -23.42 -5.73
CA GLN A 55 13.35 -24.32 -5.63
C GLN A 55 14.42 -23.96 -6.67
N GLN A 56 14.04 -23.71 -7.92
CA GLN A 56 14.94 -23.23 -8.97
C GLN A 56 15.58 -21.87 -8.61
N ILE A 57 14.80 -20.95 -8.03
CA ILE A 57 15.34 -19.65 -7.56
C ILE A 57 16.35 -19.84 -6.44
N LEU A 58 16.08 -20.73 -5.49
CA LEU A 58 16.99 -21.02 -4.38
C LEU A 58 18.29 -21.66 -4.87
N GLU A 59 18.20 -22.61 -5.80
CA GLU A 59 19.36 -23.29 -6.39
C GLU A 59 20.25 -22.30 -7.15
N ALA A 60 19.68 -21.44 -7.99
CA ALA A 60 20.43 -20.40 -8.71
C ALA A 60 21.11 -19.40 -7.76
N GLN A 61 20.50 -19.08 -6.62
CA GLN A 61 21.12 -18.23 -5.59
C GLN A 61 22.34 -18.89 -4.95
N VAL A 62 22.25 -20.19 -4.63
CA VAL A 62 23.35 -20.95 -4.03
C VAL A 62 24.53 -21.05 -5.01
N GLU A 63 24.27 -21.39 -6.28
CA GLU A 63 25.30 -21.48 -7.31
C GLU A 63 26.05 -20.16 -7.51
N SER A 64 25.33 -19.03 -7.53
CA SER A 64 25.94 -17.70 -7.65
C SER A 64 26.86 -17.32 -6.47
N LEU A 65 26.61 -17.89 -5.28
CA LEU A 65 27.44 -17.67 -4.09
C LEU A 65 28.68 -18.57 -4.08
N GLU A 66 28.62 -19.75 -4.72
CA GLU A 66 29.78 -20.63 -4.89
C GLU A 66 30.73 -20.10 -5.97
N GLU A 67 30.20 -19.55 -7.07
CA GLU A 67 31.01 -18.93 -8.15
C GLU A 67 31.74 -17.66 -7.70
N GLY A 68 31.21 -16.91 -6.73
CA GLY A 68 31.83 -15.72 -6.17
C GLY A 68 32.95 -15.97 -5.15
N ASN A 69 33.20 -17.23 -4.79
CA ASN A 69 34.20 -17.65 -3.80
C ASN A 69 35.44 -18.35 -4.42
N VAL A 70 35.65 -18.21 -5.73
CA VAL A 70 36.86 -18.67 -6.47
C VAL A 70 37.79 -17.51 -6.82
#